data_AF-A0A498SNI1-F1
#
_entry.id   AF-A0A498SNI1-F1
#
_cell.length_a   1.000
_cell.length_b   1.000
_cell.length_c   1.000
_cell.angle_alpha   90.00
_cell.angle_beta   90.00
_cell.angle_gamma   90.00
#
_symmetry.space_group_name_H-M   'P 1'
#
loop_
_entity.id
_entity.type
_entity.pdbx_description
1 polymer ?
#
loop_
_entity_poly.entity_id
_entity_poly.type
_entity_poly.pdbx_seq_one_letter_code
_entity_poly.pdbx_strand_id
1 'polypeptide(L)'
;LDNEPSEVKDIETPLKYQSRCASIFKDKTTGLPTGYALGSIEGRVAIQYVEAANPKDNFTFKCHRSPELINGFQEIYAVNDIAFHPSYGTLATVGSDGRISFWDKDARTKLKTSDPLPAPVTRCIIHQSGQMMAYAIGYDWSKGHEGYNPQTAGSKIFLHACDEDMKPKQKK
;
A
#
# COMPACT_ATOMS: atom_id res chain seq x y z
N LEU A 1 -19.34 -2.51 31.85
CA LEU A 1 -18.32 -3.36 31.19
C LEU A 1 -17.55 -2.41 30.30
N ASP A 2 -16.59 -1.68 30.88
CA ASP A 2 -16.10 -0.42 30.32
C ASP A 2 -14.96 -0.62 29.31
N ASN A 3 -15.01 -1.70 28.53
CA ASN A 3 -13.94 -2.16 27.63
C ASN A 3 -14.47 -2.72 26.30
N GLU A 4 -15.58 -2.19 25.80
CA GLU A 4 -16.06 -2.51 24.44
C GLU A 4 -15.53 -1.46 23.44
N PRO A 5 -15.13 -1.86 22.22
CA PRO A 5 -14.80 -0.91 21.17
C PRO A 5 -15.95 0.08 20.94
N SER A 6 -15.70 1.36 21.13
CA SER A 6 -16.65 2.43 20.83
C SER A 6 -16.33 3.05 19.48
N GLU A 7 -17.36 3.33 18.68
CA GLU A 7 -17.20 4.13 17.47
C GLU A 7 -16.70 5.53 17.84
N VAL A 8 -15.59 5.94 17.22
CA VAL A 8 -15.01 7.28 17.41
C VAL A 8 -15.49 8.24 16.32
N LYS A 9 -15.66 7.72 15.08
CA LYS A 9 -15.98 8.55 13.92
C LYS A 9 -16.48 7.71 12.74
N ASP A 10 -17.54 8.17 12.09
CA ASP A 10 -17.99 7.69 10.79
C ASP A 10 -17.53 8.68 9.69
N ILE A 11 -16.94 8.16 8.61
CA ILE A 11 -16.36 8.95 7.52
C ILE A 11 -16.62 8.25 6.19
N GLU A 12 -17.15 9.01 5.23
CA GLU A 12 -17.25 8.55 3.85
C GLU A 12 -15.86 8.37 3.23
N THR A 13 -15.65 7.26 2.52
CA THR A 13 -14.36 6.97 1.90
C THR A 13 -13.95 8.07 0.90
N PRO A 14 -12.71 8.56 0.94
CA PRO A 14 -12.20 9.50 -0.06
C PRO A 14 -11.87 8.83 -1.41
N LEU A 15 -12.06 7.51 -1.52
CA LEU A 15 -11.80 6.72 -2.72
C LEU A 15 -13.12 6.50 -3.48
N LYS A 16 -13.10 6.78 -4.79
CA LYS A 16 -14.29 6.67 -5.64
C LYS A 16 -14.69 5.22 -5.96
N TYR A 17 -13.74 4.30 -5.86
CA TYR A 17 -13.92 2.88 -6.20
C TYR A 17 -13.68 2.01 -4.97
N GLN A 18 -14.11 0.75 -5.07
CA GLN A 18 -14.08 -0.24 -4.00
C GLN A 18 -12.74 -0.23 -3.22
N SER A 19 -12.85 -0.05 -1.91
CA SER A 19 -11.75 -0.25 -0.96
C SER A 19 -11.35 -1.73 -0.92
N ARG A 20 -10.05 -1.99 -0.90
CA ARG A 20 -9.49 -3.35 -0.98
C ARG A 20 -8.59 -3.71 0.21
N CYS A 21 -7.80 -2.76 0.69
CA CYS A 21 -6.87 -2.98 1.79
C CYS A 21 -6.78 -1.74 2.69
N ALA A 22 -6.44 -1.93 3.96
CA ALA A 22 -6.24 -0.87 4.92
C ALA A 22 -5.06 -1.19 5.84
N SER A 23 -4.36 -0.16 6.31
CA SER A 23 -3.21 -0.30 7.22
C SER A 23 -3.10 0.91 8.14
N ILE A 24 -3.01 0.66 9.44
CA ILE A 24 -2.89 1.73 10.46
C ILE A 24 -1.45 2.23 10.49
N PHE A 25 -1.27 3.54 10.60
CA PHE A 25 0.02 4.16 10.91
C PHE A 25 -0.02 4.86 12.26
N LYS A 26 1.16 4.92 12.87
CA LYS A 26 1.37 5.49 14.20
C LYS A 26 2.01 6.86 14.10
N ASP A 27 1.78 7.69 15.09
CA ASP A 27 2.55 8.90 15.30
C ASP A 27 3.99 8.54 15.66
N LYS A 28 4.97 9.22 15.07
CA LYS A 28 6.40 8.88 15.24
C LYS A 28 6.93 9.20 16.63
N THR A 29 6.28 10.12 17.34
CA THR A 29 6.74 10.60 18.65
C THR A 29 6.13 9.77 19.77
N THR A 30 4.82 9.54 19.71
CA THR A 30 4.06 8.84 20.76
C THR A 30 3.97 7.33 20.53
N GLY A 31 4.16 6.86 19.29
CA GLY A 31 3.98 5.46 18.92
C GLY A 31 2.51 4.99 18.93
N LEU A 32 1.56 5.88 19.18
CA LEU A 32 0.14 5.58 19.20
C LEU A 32 -0.46 5.61 17.78
N PRO A 33 -1.48 4.78 17.48
CA PRO A 33 -2.25 4.89 16.24
C PRO A 33 -2.79 6.31 16.05
N THR A 34 -2.61 6.89 14.87
CA THR A 34 -3.07 8.26 14.57
C THR A 34 -3.82 8.38 13.24
N GLY A 35 -3.70 7.37 12.37
CA GLY A 35 -4.38 7.34 11.10
C GLY A 35 -4.25 6.00 10.39
N TYR A 36 -4.76 5.93 9.18
CA TYR A 36 -4.74 4.76 8.32
C TYR A 36 -4.51 5.13 6.86
N ALA A 37 -3.87 4.21 6.14
CA ALA A 37 -3.89 4.17 4.70
C ALA A 37 -5.02 3.26 4.22
N LEU A 38 -5.73 3.66 3.18
CA LEU A 38 -6.79 2.88 2.53
C LEU A 38 -6.46 2.75 1.03
N GLY A 39 -6.34 1.53 0.53
CA GLY A 39 -6.11 1.26 -0.90
C GLY A 39 -7.38 0.81 -1.60
N SER A 40 -7.53 1.18 -2.88
CA SER A 40 -8.67 0.77 -3.72
C SER A 40 -8.27 -0.07 -4.93
N ILE A 41 -9.28 -0.55 -5.65
CA ILE A 41 -9.12 -1.26 -6.92
C ILE A 41 -8.67 -0.36 -8.10
N GLU A 42 -8.67 0.97 -7.93
CA GLU A 42 -8.34 1.93 -9.01
C GLU A 42 -6.90 2.48 -8.95
N GLY A 43 -5.97 1.72 -8.37
CA GLY A 43 -4.57 2.13 -8.26
C GLY A 43 -4.43 3.46 -7.51
N ARG A 44 -5.03 3.52 -6.32
CA ARG A 44 -5.04 4.72 -5.47
C ARG A 44 -5.00 4.33 -4.01
N VAL A 45 -4.26 5.12 -3.24
CA VAL A 45 -4.24 5.05 -1.77
C VAL A 45 -4.66 6.40 -1.21
N ALA A 46 -5.48 6.38 -0.17
CA ALA A 46 -5.79 7.51 0.68
C ALA A 46 -4.98 7.42 1.98
N ILE A 47 -4.46 8.55 2.44
CA ILE A 47 -3.91 8.73 3.79
C ILE A 47 -4.96 9.53 4.57
N GLN A 48 -5.42 8.97 5.69
CA GLN A 48 -6.44 9.56 6.56
C GLN A 48 -5.95 9.56 8.00
N TYR A 49 -5.90 10.73 8.62
CA TYR A 49 -5.74 10.88 10.06
C TYR A 49 -7.11 10.75 10.74
N VAL A 50 -7.15 10.09 11.90
CA VAL A 50 -8.38 9.99 12.71
C VAL A 50 -8.83 11.39 13.11
N GLU A 51 -7.88 12.14 13.67
CA GLU A 51 -7.99 13.56 13.99
C GLU A 51 -6.95 14.34 13.18
N ALA A 52 -7.37 14.90 12.05
CA ALA A 52 -6.51 15.75 11.24
C ALA A 52 -6.49 17.17 11.80
N ALA A 53 -5.32 17.65 12.24
CA ALA A 53 -5.15 19.04 12.67
C ALA A 53 -5.40 20.02 11.50
N ASN A 54 -4.99 19.64 10.29
CA ASN A 54 -5.29 20.35 9.06
C ASN A 54 -5.98 19.40 8.06
N PRO A 55 -7.15 19.75 7.50
CA PRO A 55 -7.82 18.91 6.50
C PRO A 55 -6.96 18.55 5.29
N LYS A 56 -5.96 19.37 4.95
CA LYS A 56 -5.01 19.10 3.85
C LYS A 56 -4.02 17.98 4.15
N ASP A 57 -3.91 17.54 5.40
CA ASP A 57 -3.07 16.39 5.80
C ASP A 57 -3.67 15.07 5.34
N ASN A 58 -4.99 15.05 5.10
CA ASN A 58 -5.68 13.98 4.42
C ASN A 58 -5.54 14.17 2.91
N PHE A 59 -5.04 13.15 2.21
CA PHE A 59 -4.85 13.22 0.75
C PHE A 59 -4.92 11.84 0.11
N THR A 60 -4.99 11.81 -1.22
CA THR A 60 -4.88 10.57 -2.00
C THR A 60 -3.74 10.67 -3.01
N PHE A 61 -3.17 9.54 -3.40
CA PHE A 61 -2.16 9.47 -4.45
C PHE A 61 -2.38 8.26 -5.35
N LYS A 62 -2.01 8.42 -6.63
CA LYS A 62 -2.07 7.35 -7.63
C LYS A 62 -0.87 6.41 -7.47
N CYS A 63 -1.10 5.11 -7.60
CA CYS A 63 -0.11 4.04 -7.54
C CYS A 63 -0.57 2.87 -8.42
N HIS A 64 0.31 1.91 -8.70
CA HIS A 64 -0.04 0.71 -9.48
C HIS A 64 -0.76 1.03 -10.81
N ARG A 65 -0.13 1.88 -11.62
CA ARG A 65 -0.58 2.26 -12.96
C ARG A 65 0.57 2.09 -13.93
N SER A 66 0.30 1.63 -15.15
CA SER A 66 1.33 1.49 -16.17
C SER A 66 1.96 2.86 -16.49
N PRO A 67 3.29 2.95 -16.63
CA PRO A 67 3.91 4.17 -17.14
C PRO A 67 3.62 4.35 -18.63
N GLU A 68 3.46 3.24 -19.36
CA GLU A 68 3.18 3.19 -20.78
C GLU A 68 1.67 3.23 -21.05
N LEU A 69 1.30 3.84 -22.18
CA LEU A 69 -0.07 3.86 -22.68
C LEU A 69 -0.23 2.73 -23.69
N ILE A 70 -1.27 1.90 -23.51
CA ILE A 70 -1.68 0.89 -24.47
C ILE A 70 -2.88 1.44 -25.22
N ASN A 71 -2.72 1.65 -26.53
CA ASN A 71 -3.75 2.26 -27.39
C ASN A 71 -4.27 3.62 -26.86
N GLY A 72 -3.37 4.40 -26.24
CA GLY A 72 -3.72 5.70 -25.64
C GLY A 72 -4.35 5.62 -24.23
N PHE A 73 -4.55 4.41 -23.68
CA PHE A 73 -5.09 4.21 -22.35
C PHE A 73 -4.00 3.79 -21.35
N GLN A 74 -4.04 4.38 -20.15
CA GLN A 74 -3.21 3.94 -19.04
C GLN A 74 -3.89 2.76 -18.34
N GLU A 75 -3.17 1.65 -18.19
CA GLU A 75 -3.67 0.53 -17.40
C GLU A 75 -3.59 0.85 -15.91
N ILE A 76 -4.64 0.50 -15.18
CA ILE A 76 -4.81 0.76 -13.75
C ILE A 76 -5.03 -0.57 -13.06
N TYR A 77 -4.33 -0.77 -11.95
CA TYR A 77 -4.29 -2.03 -11.23
C TYR A 77 -4.72 -1.84 -9.78
N ALA A 78 -5.26 -2.89 -9.17
CA ALA A 78 -5.70 -2.84 -7.78
C ALA A 78 -4.51 -2.76 -6.82
N VAL A 79 -4.70 -2.04 -5.70
CA VAL A 79 -3.78 -2.08 -4.56
C VAL A 79 -4.18 -3.26 -3.68
N ASN A 80 -3.37 -4.32 -3.68
CA ASN A 80 -3.67 -5.57 -2.98
C ASN A 80 -3.38 -5.48 -1.49
N ASP A 81 -2.30 -4.80 -1.08
CA ASP A 81 -1.95 -4.67 0.33
C ASP A 81 -1.06 -3.43 0.61
N ILE A 82 -1.04 -3.01 1.88
CA ILE A 82 -0.27 -1.86 2.37
C ILE A 82 0.39 -2.21 3.71
N ALA A 83 1.69 -1.96 3.83
CA ALA A 83 2.44 -2.17 5.07
C ALA A 83 3.27 -0.93 5.43
N PHE A 84 3.19 -0.49 6.68
CA PHE A 84 4.03 0.60 7.20
C PHE A 84 5.34 0.09 7.79
N HIS A 85 6.44 0.79 7.52
CA HIS A 85 7.71 0.55 8.17
C HIS A 85 7.62 0.98 9.65
N PRO A 86 7.92 0.10 10.62
CA PRO A 86 7.65 0.34 12.03
C PRO A 86 8.41 1.54 12.60
N SER A 87 9.63 1.81 12.10
CA SER A 87 10.48 2.90 12.60
C SER A 87 10.40 4.19 11.77
N TYR A 88 10.04 4.10 10.49
CA TYR A 88 10.14 5.25 9.57
C TYR A 88 8.79 5.91 9.28
N GLY A 89 7.69 5.18 9.45
CA GLY A 89 6.35 5.64 9.06
C GLY A 89 6.15 5.78 7.55
N THR A 90 7.14 5.37 6.75
CA THR A 90 7.01 5.16 5.30
C THR A 90 6.19 3.90 5.04
N LEU A 91 5.67 3.75 3.83
CA LEU A 91 4.78 2.63 3.49
C LEU A 91 5.19 1.93 2.21
N ALA A 92 4.96 0.62 2.19
CA ALA A 92 4.98 -0.22 1.00
C ALA A 92 3.55 -0.41 0.50
N THR A 93 3.35 -0.33 -0.81
CA THR A 93 2.12 -0.74 -1.50
C THR A 93 2.47 -1.83 -2.50
N VAL A 94 1.61 -2.84 -2.58
CA VAL A 94 1.76 -3.96 -3.52
C VAL A 94 0.48 -4.13 -4.33
N GLY A 95 0.58 -4.53 -5.59
CA GLY A 95 -0.58 -4.48 -6.48
C GLY A 95 -0.61 -5.51 -7.61
N SER A 96 -1.71 -5.48 -8.35
CA SER A 96 -1.99 -6.38 -9.46
C SER A 96 -1.08 -6.14 -10.68
N ASP A 97 -0.33 -5.04 -10.70
CA ASP A 97 0.71 -4.74 -11.69
C ASP A 97 2.01 -5.53 -11.46
N GLY A 98 2.04 -6.38 -10.42
CA GLY A 98 3.23 -7.17 -10.08
C GLY A 98 4.37 -6.31 -9.52
N ARG A 99 4.10 -5.10 -9.03
CA ARG A 99 5.14 -4.23 -8.49
C ARG A 99 4.95 -3.95 -7.01
N ILE A 100 6.08 -3.60 -6.38
CA ILE A 100 6.16 -3.10 -5.02
C ILE A 100 6.60 -1.64 -5.12
N SER A 101 5.90 -0.73 -4.45
CA SER A 101 6.28 0.68 -4.38
C SER A 101 6.43 1.13 -2.93
N PHE A 102 7.52 1.84 -2.64
CA PHE A 102 7.80 2.44 -1.34
C PHE A 102 7.56 3.94 -1.40
N TRP A 103 6.94 4.47 -0.35
CA TRP A 103 6.45 5.85 -0.30
C TRP A 103 6.77 6.50 1.04
N ASP A 104 7.01 7.80 0.99
CA ASP A 104 7.03 8.67 2.16
C ASP A 104 5.77 9.54 2.12
N LYS A 105 4.81 9.25 3.02
CA LYS A 105 3.55 10.00 3.10
C LYS A 105 3.72 11.41 3.65
N ASP A 106 4.74 11.65 4.48
CA ASP A 106 4.97 12.95 5.12
C ASP A 106 5.61 13.90 4.11
N ALA A 107 6.59 13.40 3.34
CA ALA A 107 7.19 14.13 2.22
C ALA A 107 6.32 14.11 0.95
N ARG A 108 5.28 13.27 0.89
CA ARG A 108 4.44 12.99 -0.29
C ARG A 108 5.26 12.59 -1.52
N THR A 109 6.28 11.76 -1.32
CA THR A 109 7.18 11.31 -2.38
C THR A 109 7.17 9.79 -2.52
N LYS A 110 7.40 9.34 -3.76
CA LYS A 110 7.74 7.95 -4.04
C LYS A 110 9.24 7.76 -3.78
N LEU A 111 9.60 6.77 -2.97
CA LEU A 111 10.98 6.44 -2.67
C LEU A 111 11.57 5.56 -3.77
N LYS A 112 10.88 4.47 -4.11
CA LYS A 112 11.31 3.46 -5.08
C LYS A 112 10.11 2.66 -5.59
N THR A 113 10.22 2.11 -6.80
CA THR A 113 9.31 1.10 -7.34
C THR A 113 10.17 -0.05 -7.89
N SER A 114 9.78 -1.30 -7.60
CA SER A 114 10.44 -2.48 -8.14
C SER A 114 10.20 -2.64 -9.63
N ASP A 115 11.02 -3.45 -10.28
CA ASP A 115 10.68 -4.05 -11.56
C ASP A 115 9.42 -4.93 -11.44
N PRO A 116 8.70 -5.18 -12.56
CA PRO A 116 7.52 -6.02 -12.53
C PRO A 116 7.91 -7.48 -12.27
N LEU A 117 7.23 -8.09 -11.31
CA LEU A 117 7.34 -9.50 -10.98
C LEU A 117 6.48 -10.34 -11.94
N PRO A 118 6.73 -11.65 -12.08
CA PRO A 118 6.03 -12.50 -13.04
C PRO A 118 4.54 -12.75 -12.70
N ALA A 119 4.06 -12.26 -11.56
CA ALA A 119 2.68 -12.37 -11.12
C ALA A 119 2.31 -11.17 -10.20
N PRO A 120 1.01 -10.90 -10.01
CA PRO A 120 0.55 -9.94 -9.00
C PRO A 120 1.19 -10.16 -7.65
N VAL A 121 1.46 -9.07 -6.93
CA VAL A 121 1.88 -9.14 -5.54
C VAL A 121 0.63 -9.05 -4.67
N THR A 122 0.32 -10.13 -3.95
CA THR A 122 -0.99 -10.32 -3.31
C THR A 122 -1.02 -9.89 -1.85
N ARG A 123 0.13 -9.87 -1.18
CA ARG A 123 0.25 -9.55 0.24
C ARG A 123 1.66 -9.06 0.57
N CYS A 124 1.80 -8.18 1.54
CA CYS A 124 3.09 -7.86 2.14
C CYS A 124 3.01 -7.63 3.65
N ILE A 125 4.13 -7.83 4.34
CA ILE A 125 4.29 -7.47 5.75
C ILE A 125 5.74 -7.10 6.01
N ILE A 126 5.96 -6.12 6.88
CA ILE A 126 7.29 -5.70 7.31
C ILE A 126 7.50 -6.23 8.73
N HIS A 127 8.62 -6.91 8.95
CA HIS A 127 9.00 -7.39 10.27
C HIS A 127 9.18 -6.23 11.24
N GLN A 128 8.94 -6.45 12.53
CA GLN A 128 8.99 -5.39 13.56
C GLN A 128 10.37 -4.70 13.65
N SER A 129 11.45 -5.36 13.25
CA SER A 129 12.78 -4.73 13.17
C SER A 129 12.92 -3.72 12.03
N GLY A 130 12.00 -3.70 11.05
CA GLY A 130 12.09 -2.89 9.84
C GLY A 130 13.05 -3.41 8.77
N GLN A 131 13.89 -4.39 9.11
CA GLN A 131 14.96 -4.83 8.21
C GLN A 131 14.48 -5.69 7.04
N MET A 132 13.41 -6.45 7.24
CA MET A 132 12.92 -7.44 6.28
C MET A 132 11.44 -7.23 5.99
N MET A 133 11.10 -7.29 4.71
CA MET A 133 9.74 -7.38 4.22
C MET A 133 9.51 -8.77 3.63
N ALA A 134 8.39 -9.40 3.98
CA ALA A 134 7.89 -10.58 3.29
C ALA A 134 6.78 -10.14 2.30
N TYR A 135 6.77 -10.72 1.11
CA TYR A 135 5.69 -10.51 0.15
C TYR A 135 5.36 -11.79 -0.61
N ALA A 136 4.09 -11.95 -0.97
CA ALA A 136 3.62 -13.08 -1.77
C ALA A 136 3.34 -12.63 -3.20
N ILE A 137 3.73 -13.45 -4.18
CA ILE A 137 3.26 -13.33 -5.55
C ILE A 137 2.35 -14.51 -5.89
N GLY A 138 1.35 -14.25 -6.71
CA GLY A 138 0.40 -15.24 -7.17
C GLY A 138 -0.75 -14.58 -7.91
N TYR A 139 -1.55 -15.36 -8.63
CA TYR A 139 -2.72 -14.82 -9.31
C TYR A 139 -3.76 -14.33 -8.28
N ASP A 140 -4.21 -13.08 -8.43
CA ASP A 140 -5.06 -12.38 -7.46
C ASP A 140 -6.53 -12.25 -7.90
N TRP A 141 -6.91 -12.98 -8.94
CA TRP A 141 -8.24 -12.97 -9.55
C TRP A 141 -8.67 -11.66 -10.19
N SER A 142 -7.74 -10.70 -10.37
CA SER A 142 -8.03 -9.38 -10.98
C SER A 142 -8.59 -9.45 -12.41
N LYS A 143 -8.44 -10.59 -13.10
CA LYS A 143 -8.98 -10.85 -14.45
C LYS A 143 -9.91 -12.07 -14.49
N GLY A 144 -10.48 -12.47 -13.35
CA GLY A 144 -11.40 -13.60 -13.24
C GLY A 144 -10.81 -14.96 -13.63
N HIS A 145 -11.66 -15.95 -13.86
CA HIS A 145 -11.20 -17.29 -14.24
C HIS A 145 -10.48 -17.31 -15.60
N GLU A 146 -10.79 -16.37 -16.49
CA GLU A 146 -10.18 -16.26 -17.82
C GLU A 146 -8.70 -15.87 -17.74
N GLY A 147 -8.31 -15.09 -16.72
CA GLY A 147 -6.91 -14.75 -16.48
C GLY A 147 -6.14 -15.81 -15.69
N TYR A 148 -6.79 -16.85 -15.17
CA TYR A 148 -6.14 -17.90 -14.40
C TYR A 148 -5.49 -18.94 -15.31
N ASN A 149 -4.21 -19.19 -15.10
CA ASN A 149 -3.45 -20.22 -15.82
C ASN A 149 -2.85 -21.20 -14.81
N PRO A 150 -3.36 -22.44 -14.70
CA PRO A 150 -2.87 -23.43 -13.72
C PRO A 150 -1.37 -23.73 -13.82
N GLN A 151 -0.78 -23.62 -15.01
CA GLN A 151 0.63 -23.90 -15.26
C GLN A 151 1.54 -22.79 -14.74
N THR A 152 1.06 -21.54 -14.65
CA THR A 152 1.84 -20.39 -14.16
C THR A 152 1.32 -19.80 -12.85
N ALA A 153 0.20 -20.29 -12.31
CA ALA A 153 -0.43 -19.82 -11.08
C ALA A 153 0.30 -20.21 -9.78
N GLY A 154 1.51 -20.77 -9.88
CA GLY A 154 2.32 -21.10 -8.71
C GLY A 154 2.54 -19.87 -7.83
N SER A 155 2.17 -19.98 -6.56
CA SER A 155 2.38 -18.91 -5.57
C SER A 155 3.74 -19.05 -4.91
N LYS A 156 4.41 -17.93 -4.66
CA LYS A 156 5.71 -17.90 -3.97
C LYS A 156 5.72 -16.79 -2.92
N ILE A 157 6.46 -17.03 -1.84
CA ILE A 157 6.74 -16.02 -0.81
C ILE A 157 8.22 -15.66 -0.93
N PHE A 158 8.50 -14.37 -0.88
CA PHE A 158 9.84 -13.82 -0.94
C PHE A 158 10.12 -12.99 0.31
N LEU A 159 11.40 -12.90 0.65
CA LEU A 159 11.93 -12.00 1.66
C LEU A 159 12.83 -10.97 0.98
N HIS A 160 12.70 -9.70 1.36
CA HIS A 160 13.47 -8.58 0.84
C HIS A 160 14.00 -7.73 1.98
N ALA A 161 15.30 -7.42 1.96
CA ALA A 161 15.88 -6.46 2.89
C ALA A 161 15.41 -5.05 2.49
N CYS A 162 14.49 -4.47 3.26
CA CYS A 162 13.74 -3.28 2.86
C CYS A 162 14.18 -1.98 3.55
N ASP A 163 15.06 -2.05 4.55
CA ASP A 163 15.44 -0.91 5.39
C ASP A 163 15.88 0.31 4.56
N GLU A 164 16.91 0.14 3.72
CA GLU A 164 17.45 1.23 2.90
C GLU A 164 16.46 1.72 1.82
N ASP A 165 15.61 0.83 1.31
CA ASP A 165 14.60 1.18 0.29
C ASP A 165 13.44 2.03 0.87
N MET A 166 13.21 1.91 2.17
CA MET A 166 12.11 2.57 2.89
C MET A 166 12.56 3.76 3.74
N LYS A 167 13.86 4.06 3.77
CA LYS A 167 14.42 5.18 4.51
C LYS A 167 14.02 6.52 3.89
N PRO A 168 13.43 7.46 4.66
CA PRO A 168 13.12 8.80 4.15
C PRO A 168 14.35 9.50 3.59
N LYS A 169 14.19 10.17 2.44
CA LYS A 169 15.28 10.98 1.87
C LYS A 169 15.46 12.25 2.71
N GLN A 170 16.70 12.58 3.05
CA GLN A 170 17.00 13.86 3.68
C GLN A 170 16.63 15.01 2.73
N LYS A 171 15.95 16.03 3.24
CA LYS A 171 15.74 17.27 2.48
C LYS A 171 17.12 17.89 2.25
N LYS A 172 17.52 18.02 0.97
CA LYS A 172 18.62 18.88 0.58
C LYS A 172 18.19 20.34 0.67
#